data_AF-A0A7X2M7K8-F1
#
_entry.id   AF-A0A7X2M7K8-F1
#
_cell.length_a   1.000
_cell.length_b   1.000
_cell.length_c   1.000
_cell.angle_alpha   90.00
_cell.angle_beta   90.00
_cell.angle_gamma   90.00
#
_symmetry.space_group_name_H-M   'P 1'
#
loop_
_entity.id
_entity.type
_entity.pdbx_description
1 polymer ?
#
loop_
_entity_poly.entity_id
_entity_poly.type
_entity_poly.pdbx_seq_one_letter_code
_entity_poly.pdbx_strand_id
1 'polypeptide(L)'
;MTLKELFSMQADLNKLKSLSMELANLEEFNPYRNNVITDMPKGGQGKDVTAWYIEEKERLRGKIKTYEEKLRRDRAKVEAFIAAAPHPESEIIRYRVINDLSWDDIGAIVGYSRSWVSKVFYRYIKKTEKTESSLDSRARV
;
A
#
# COMPACT_ATOMS: atom_id res chain seq x y z
N MET A 1 0.61 17.78 2.36
CA MET A 1 0.18 16.37 2.25
C MET A 1 -0.79 16.08 3.37
N THR A 2 -1.88 15.38 3.06
CA THR A 2 -2.97 15.13 4.00
C THR A 2 -2.80 13.82 4.78
N LEU A 3 -3.50 13.70 5.91
CA LEU A 3 -3.57 12.44 6.66
C LEU A 3 -4.04 11.26 5.80
N LYS A 4 -5.01 11.51 4.90
CA LYS A 4 -5.57 10.48 4.02
C LYS A 4 -4.53 9.96 3.02
N GLU A 5 -3.70 10.86 2.48
CA GLU A 5 -2.62 10.50 1.55
C GLU A 5 -1.48 9.74 2.23
N LEU A 6 -1.18 10.05 3.50
CA LEU A 6 -0.19 9.28 4.27
C LEU A 6 -0.64 7.83 4.46
N PHE A 7 -1.91 7.63 4.83
CA PHE A 7 -2.44 6.29 5.07
C PHE A 7 -2.91 5.55 3.81
N SER A 8 -3.06 6.23 2.67
CA SER A 8 -3.41 5.55 1.42
C SER A 8 -2.32 4.57 0.98
N MET A 9 -1.05 4.88 1.26
CA MET A 9 0.06 3.97 1.01
C MET A 9 -0.08 2.65 1.77
N GLN A 10 -0.49 2.69 3.04
CA GLN A 10 -0.72 1.48 3.84
C GLN A 10 -1.91 0.67 3.29
N ALA A 11 -2.99 1.35 2.89
CA ALA A 11 -4.14 0.70 2.27
C ALA A 11 -3.77 0.02 0.94
N ASP A 12 -2.98 0.69 0.11
CA ASP A 12 -2.48 0.14 -1.16
C ASP A 12 -1.54 -1.05 -0.93
N LEU A 13 -0.67 -1.01 0.08
CA LEU A 13 0.18 -2.14 0.47
C LEU A 13 -0.66 -3.35 0.90
N ASN A 14 -1.70 -3.13 1.69
CA ASN A 14 -2.61 -4.21 2.11
C ASN A 14 -3.38 -4.77 0.91
N LYS A 15 -3.79 -3.91 -0.04
CA LYS A 15 -4.45 -4.38 -1.26
C LYS A 15 -3.50 -5.19 -2.15
N LEU A 16 -2.24 -4.76 -2.27
CA LEU A 16 -1.20 -5.51 -2.98
C LEU A 16 -1.02 -6.90 -2.37
N LYS A 17 -0.89 -7.00 -1.04
CA LYS A 17 -0.78 -8.28 -0.33
C LYS A 17 -1.98 -9.20 -0.63
N SER A 18 -3.20 -8.67 -0.58
CA SER A 18 -4.43 -9.40 -0.92
C SER A 18 -4.37 -9.95 -2.35
N LEU A 19 -4.02 -9.10 -3.33
CA LEU A 19 -3.93 -9.50 -4.74
C LEU A 19 -2.84 -10.56 -4.96
N SER A 20 -1.71 -10.46 -4.26
CA SER A 20 -0.64 -11.46 -4.33
C SER A 20 -1.08 -12.81 -3.74
N MET A 21 -1.86 -12.81 -2.65
CA MET A 21 -2.46 -14.03 -2.11
C MET A 21 -3.49 -14.63 -3.07
N GLU A 22 -4.36 -13.80 -3.68
CA GLU A 22 -5.31 -14.24 -4.71
C GLU A 22 -4.58 -14.90 -5.90
N LEU A 23 -3.47 -14.30 -6.36
CA LEU A 23 -2.65 -14.88 -7.42
C LEU A 23 -2.01 -16.21 -6.99
N ALA A 24 -1.48 -16.30 -5.77
CA ALA A 24 -0.90 -17.54 -5.25
C ALA A 24 -1.94 -18.68 -5.17
N ASN A 25 -3.15 -18.38 -4.69
CA ASN A 25 -4.26 -19.32 -4.65
C ASN A 25 -4.67 -19.78 -6.06
N LEU A 26 -4.69 -18.86 -7.02
CA LEU A 26 -4.96 -19.18 -8.42
C LEU A 26 -3.86 -20.11 -8.99
N GLU A 27 -2.60 -19.85 -8.67
CA GLU A 27 -1.47 -20.70 -9.08
C GLU A 27 -1.44 -22.07 -8.41
N GLU A 28 -2.03 -22.22 -7.22
CA GLU A 28 -2.25 -23.51 -6.57
C GLU A 28 -3.34 -24.32 -7.28
N PHE A 29 -4.45 -23.67 -7.66
CA PHE A 29 -5.53 -24.29 -8.44
C PHE A 29 -5.08 -24.80 -9.82
N ASN A 30 -4.03 -24.20 -10.38
CA ASN A 30 -3.48 -24.41 -11.72
C ASN A 30 -3.96 -25.71 -12.43
N PRO A 31 -4.84 -25.59 -13.44
CA PRO A 31 -5.44 -26.75 -14.13
C PRO A 31 -4.43 -27.60 -14.88
N TYR A 32 -3.20 -27.11 -15.09
CA TYR A 32 -2.11 -27.84 -15.75
C TYR A 32 -1.31 -28.74 -14.80
N ARG A 33 -1.39 -28.57 -13.47
CA ARG A 33 -0.59 -29.36 -12.52
C ARG A 33 -1.03 -30.82 -12.39
N ASN A 34 -2.29 -31.14 -12.69
CA ASN A 34 -2.87 -32.48 -12.50
C ASN A 34 -3.00 -33.31 -13.79
N ASN A 35 -2.34 -32.94 -14.88
CA ASN A 35 -2.32 -33.77 -16.08
C ASN A 35 -1.34 -34.95 -15.93
N VAL A 36 -1.68 -35.88 -15.03
CA VAL A 36 -1.25 -37.27 -15.14
C VAL A 36 -1.98 -37.84 -16.35
N ILE A 37 -1.22 -38.27 -17.35
CA ILE A 37 -1.67 -38.86 -18.61
C ILE A 37 -2.63 -40.02 -18.30
N THR A 38 -3.93 -39.80 -18.45
CA THR A 38 -4.93 -40.87 -18.46
C THR A 38 -5.55 -40.95 -19.85
N ASP A 39 -5.21 -42.02 -20.53
CA ASP A 39 -5.58 -42.49 -21.86
C ASP A 39 -7.11 -42.61 -22.06
N MET A 40 -7.83 -41.50 -22.24
CA MET A 40 -9.27 -41.50 -22.61
C MET A 40 -9.73 -40.17 -23.25
N PRO A 41 -10.64 -40.19 -24.25
CA PRO A 41 -11.06 -38.99 -24.97
C PRO A 41 -12.06 -38.19 -24.11
N LYS A 42 -11.71 -36.95 -23.73
CA LYS A 42 -12.60 -36.07 -22.96
C LYS A 42 -13.18 -34.96 -23.84
N GLY A 43 -14.50 -35.01 -24.01
CA GLY A 43 -15.27 -33.98 -24.69
C GLY A 43 -15.32 -32.65 -23.93
N GLY A 44 -15.12 -31.57 -24.67
CA GLY A 44 -15.86 -30.30 -24.54
C GLY A 44 -15.48 -29.31 -23.44
N GLN A 45 -15.33 -29.71 -22.18
CA GLN A 45 -15.39 -28.74 -21.06
C GLN A 45 -14.03 -28.12 -20.63
N GLY A 46 -12.89 -28.66 -21.04
CA GLY A 46 -11.57 -28.21 -20.58
C GLY A 46 -11.10 -26.86 -21.14
N LYS A 47 -11.63 -26.42 -22.28
CA LYS A 47 -11.20 -25.16 -22.93
C LYS A 47 -11.63 -23.91 -22.15
N ASP A 48 -12.80 -23.95 -21.53
CA ASP A 48 -13.43 -22.79 -20.88
C ASP A 48 -12.72 -22.44 -19.56
N VAL A 49 -12.45 -23.45 -18.73
CA VAL A 49 -11.69 -23.30 -17.47
C VAL A 49 -10.26 -22.81 -17.72
N THR A 50 -9.66 -23.28 -18.82
CA THR A 50 -8.30 -22.89 -19.21
C THR A 50 -8.24 -21.43 -19.65
N ALA A 51 -9.19 -20.99 -20.48
CA ALA A 51 -9.28 -19.61 -20.93
C ALA A 51 -9.52 -18.67 -19.75
N TRP A 52 -10.46 -19.02 -18.86
CA TRP A 52 -10.74 -18.28 -17.63
C TRP A 52 -9.49 -18.14 -16.73
N TYR A 53 -8.75 -19.24 -16.52
CA TYR A 53 -7.54 -19.22 -15.69
C TYR A 53 -6.48 -18.26 -16.23
N ILE A 54 -6.26 -18.24 -17.55
CA ILE A 54 -5.29 -17.34 -18.19
C ILE A 54 -5.75 -15.89 -18.06
N GLU A 55 -7.01 -15.60 -18.36
CA GLU A 55 -7.58 -14.26 -18.26
C GLU A 55 -7.50 -13.71 -16.84
N GLU A 56 -7.92 -14.50 -15.85
CA GLU A 56 -7.93 -14.11 -14.45
C GLU A 56 -6.51 -13.88 -13.92
N LYS A 57 -5.55 -14.71 -14.35
CA LYS A 57 -4.12 -14.55 -14.02
C LYS A 57 -3.56 -13.24 -14.56
N GLU A 58 -3.83 -12.92 -15.82
CA GLU A 58 -3.39 -11.66 -16.42
C GLU A 58 -4.09 -10.46 -15.80
N ARG A 59 -5.39 -10.58 -15.46
CA ARG A 59 -6.14 -9.55 -14.74
C ARG A 59 -5.52 -9.24 -13.37
N LEU A 60 -5.15 -10.26 -12.61
CA LEU A 60 -4.51 -10.10 -11.30
C LEU A 60 -3.12 -9.48 -11.43
N ARG A 61 -2.30 -9.96 -12.37
CA ARG A 61 -0.96 -9.40 -12.66
C ARG A 61 -1.03 -7.92 -13.06
N GLY A 62 -1.96 -7.55 -13.93
CA GLY A 62 -2.16 -6.17 -14.35
C GLY A 62 -2.53 -5.25 -13.18
N LYS A 63 -3.38 -5.73 -12.25
CA LYS A 63 -3.71 -4.99 -11.02
C LYS A 63 -2.50 -4.86 -10.11
N ILE A 64 -1.76 -5.94 -9.85
CA ILE A 64 -0.55 -5.92 -9.02
C ILE A 64 0.43 -4.88 -9.55
N LYS A 65 0.77 -4.93 -10.85
CA LYS A 65 1.68 -3.96 -11.49
C LYS A 65 1.23 -2.51 -11.29
N THR A 66 -0.07 -2.26 -11.48
CA THR A 66 -0.66 -0.92 -11.29
C THR A 66 -0.45 -0.41 -9.85
N TYR A 67 -0.70 -1.27 -8.86
CA TYR A 67 -0.51 -0.92 -7.45
C TYR A 67 0.97 -0.76 -7.08
N GLU A 68 1.89 -1.56 -7.64
CA GLU A 68 3.33 -1.40 -7.44
C GLU A 68 3.84 -0.05 -7.96
N GLU A 69 3.42 0.35 -9.16
CA GLU A 69 3.78 1.65 -9.74
C GLU A 69 3.20 2.83 -8.95
N LYS A 70 1.98 2.67 -8.43
CA LYS A 70 1.36 3.65 -7.53
C LYS A 70 2.15 3.76 -6.23
N LEU A 71 2.44 2.64 -5.57
CA LEU A 71 3.20 2.58 -4.32
C LEU A 71 4.59 3.18 -4.45
N ARG A 72 5.29 2.95 -5.57
CA ARG A 72 6.60 3.56 -5.81
C ARG A 72 6.52 5.09 -5.80
N ARG A 73 5.52 5.65 -6.48
CA ARG A 73 5.30 7.11 -6.54
C ARG A 73 4.90 7.67 -5.18
N ASP A 74 3.97 7.01 -4.49
CA ASP A 74 3.48 7.48 -3.21
C ASP A 74 4.55 7.38 -2.12
N ARG A 75 5.35 6.31 -2.12
CA ARG A 75 6.50 6.18 -1.21
C ARG A 75 7.53 7.30 -1.40
N ALA A 76 7.83 7.67 -2.65
CA ALA A 76 8.74 8.79 -2.92
C ALA A 76 8.20 10.12 -2.38
N LYS A 77 6.89 10.38 -2.52
CA LYS A 77 6.24 11.56 -1.93
C LYS A 77 6.29 11.56 -0.40
N VAL A 78 6.00 10.42 0.21
CA VAL A 78 6.03 10.27 1.69
C VAL A 78 7.44 10.46 2.23
N GLU A 79 8.45 9.86 1.59
CA GLU A 79 9.86 10.03 2.00
C GLU A 79 10.32 11.48 1.85
N ALA A 80 9.94 12.17 0.77
CA ALA A 80 10.24 13.59 0.60
C ALA A 80 9.58 14.46 1.69
N PHE A 81 8.33 14.14 2.05
CA PHE A 81 7.63 14.83 3.15
C PHE A 81 8.28 14.58 4.51
N ILE A 82 8.69 13.35 4.79
CA ILE A 82 9.42 12.99 6.02
C ILE A 82 10.76 13.74 6.08
N ALA A 83 11.49 13.79 4.97
CA ALA A 83 12.79 14.47 4.89
C ALA A 83 12.69 15.99 5.11
N ALA A 84 11.55 16.59 4.76
CA ALA A 84 11.28 18.02 5.00
C ALA A 84 10.89 18.34 6.45
N ALA A 85 10.53 17.34 7.25
CA ALA A 85 10.16 17.53 8.65
C ALA A 85 11.39 17.62 9.56
N PRO A 86 11.39 18.51 10.57
CA PRO A 86 12.45 18.54 11.57
C PRO A 86 12.38 17.31 12.48
N HIS A 87 13.46 17.05 13.21
CA HIS A 87 13.44 16.11 14.34
C HIS A 87 12.69 16.77 15.52
N PRO A 88 11.79 16.05 16.23
CA PRO A 88 11.50 14.62 16.14
C PRO A 88 10.32 14.22 15.23
N GLU A 89 9.64 15.16 14.60
CA GLU A 89 8.48 14.91 13.75
C GLU A 89 8.77 13.91 12.62
N SER A 90 9.93 14.04 11.95
CA SER A 90 10.33 13.14 10.85
C SER A 90 10.39 11.67 11.26
N GLU A 91 10.98 11.37 12.41
CA GLU A 91 11.08 10.01 12.95
C GLU A 91 9.71 9.46 13.34
N ILE A 92 8.91 10.26 14.03
CA ILE A 92 7.55 9.87 14.45
C ILE A 92 6.69 9.54 13.23
N ILE A 93 6.75 10.36 12.17
CA ILE A 93 6.00 10.13 10.93
C ILE A 93 6.50 8.87 10.23
N ARG A 94 7.82 8.68 10.13
CA ARG A 94 8.43 7.48 9.53
C ARG A 94 7.95 6.22 10.24
N TYR A 95 8.10 6.16 11.56
CA TYR A 95 7.70 4.99 12.34
C TYR A 95 6.20 4.72 12.26
N ARG A 96 5.38 5.77 12.23
CA ARG A 96 3.93 5.59 12.14
C ARG A 96 3.48 5.13 10.76
N VAL A 97 3.99 5.76 9.70
CA VAL A 97 3.43 5.63 8.35
C VAL A 97 4.10 4.52 7.56
N ILE A 98 5.43 4.40 7.67
CA ILE A 98 6.22 3.41 6.94
C ILE A 98 6.32 2.10 7.72
N ASN A 99 6.60 2.17 9.02
CA ASN A 99 6.81 0.98 9.85
C ASN A 99 5.54 0.47 10.54
N ASP A 100 4.44 1.22 10.45
CA ASP A 100 3.14 0.87 11.04
C ASP A 100 3.19 0.58 12.56
N LEU A 101 4.09 1.26 13.28
CA LEU A 101 4.25 1.08 14.72
C LEU A 101 3.13 1.75 15.51
N SER A 102 2.79 1.17 16.67
CA SER A 102 1.83 1.76 17.60
C SER A 102 2.40 3.03 18.26
N TRP A 103 1.53 3.91 18.75
CA TRP A 103 1.98 5.12 19.45
C TRP A 103 2.77 4.81 20.73
N ASP A 104 2.48 3.68 21.36
CA ASP A 104 3.19 3.21 22.55
C ASP A 104 4.62 2.78 22.20
N ASP A 105 4.79 2.01 21.11
CA ASP A 105 6.12 1.58 20.63
C ASP A 105 6.97 2.77 20.16
N ILE A 106 6.36 3.71 19.43
CA ILE A 106 7.06 4.92 18.97
C ILE A 106 7.50 5.74 20.18
N GLY A 107 6.64 5.88 21.19
CA GLY A 107 6.98 6.55 22.44
C GLY A 107 8.17 5.90 23.14
N ALA A 108 8.19 4.57 23.21
CA ALA A 108 9.30 3.81 23.80
C ALA A 108 10.62 4.03 23.05
N ILE A 109 10.58 4.09 21.71
CA ILE A 109 11.78 4.29 20.86
C ILE A 109 12.33 5.72 20.99
N VAL A 110 11.45 6.73 20.91
CA VAL A 110 11.87 8.15 20.89
C VAL A 110 12.05 8.71 22.32
N GLY A 111 11.62 7.98 23.35
CA GLY A 111 11.77 8.37 24.76
C GLY A 111 10.67 9.32 25.26
N TYR A 112 9.50 9.35 24.61
CA TYR A 112 8.37 10.20 24.98
C TYR A 112 7.11 9.38 25.26
N SER A 113 6.13 9.98 25.96
CA SER A 113 4.84 9.32 26.16
C SER A 113 4.07 9.17 24.84
N ARG A 114 3.31 8.07 24.71
CA ARG A 114 2.34 7.81 23.63
C ARG A 114 1.51 9.04 23.26
N SER A 115 0.97 9.72 24.28
CA SER A 115 0.11 10.91 24.11
C SER A 115 0.86 12.09 23.50
N TRP A 116 2.14 12.28 23.86
CA TRP A 116 2.96 13.35 23.32
C TRP A 116 3.29 13.10 21.85
N VAL A 117 3.73 11.88 21.52
CA VAL A 117 4.06 11.46 20.14
C VAL A 117 2.88 11.66 19.21
N SER A 118 1.69 11.17 19.61
CA SER A 118 0.47 11.33 18.83
C SER A 118 0.11 12.81 18.61
N LYS A 119 0.22 13.65 19.65
CA LYS A 119 -0.05 15.10 19.52
C LYS A 119 0.91 15.77 18.55
N VAL A 120 2.20 15.44 18.62
CA VAL A 120 3.24 16.00 17.73
C VAL A 120 2.94 15.65 16.28
N PHE A 121 2.66 14.37 16.00
CA PHE A 121 2.29 13.88 14.67
C PHE A 121 1.10 14.65 14.07
N TYR A 122 -0.04 14.67 14.76
CA TYR A 122 -1.25 15.33 14.24
C TYR A 122 -1.09 16.85 14.13
N ARG A 123 -0.36 17.47 15.06
CA ARG A 123 -0.08 18.91 15.01
C ARG A 123 0.77 19.26 13.79
N TYR A 124 1.79 18.47 13.49
CA TYR A 124 2.65 18.72 12.33
C TYR A 124 1.85 18.61 11.03
N ILE A 125 1.08 17.54 10.84
CA ILE A 125 0.26 17.34 9.63
C ILE A 125 -0.73 18.50 9.46
N LYS A 126 -1.47 18.85 10.51
CA LYS A 126 -2.42 19.97 10.48
C LYS A 126 -1.75 21.31 10.13
N LYS A 127 -0.52 21.53 10.63
CA LYS A 127 0.26 22.73 10.31
C LYS A 127 0.60 22.75 8.82
N THR A 128 1.07 21.63 8.27
CA THR A 128 1.43 21.53 6.85
C THR A 128 0.23 21.69 5.92
N GLU A 129 -0.93 21.10 6.26
CA GLU A 129 -2.18 21.26 5.50
C GLU A 129 -2.64 22.74 5.47
N LYS A 130 -2.53 23.44 6.60
CA LYS A 130 -2.89 24.87 6.67
C LYS A 130 -1.96 25.73 5.82
N THR A 131 -0.66 25.43 5.83
CA THR A 131 0.32 26.14 4.99
C THR A 131 -0.01 25.97 3.51
N GLU A 132 -0.29 24.75 3.06
CA GLU A 132 -0.67 24.47 1.67
C GLU A 132 -1.97 25.21 1.26
N SER A 133 -3.00 25.17 2.12
CA SER A 133 -4.27 25.89 1.88
C SER A 133 -4.08 27.41 1.78
N SER A 134 -3.19 27.97 2.61
CA SER A 134 -2.90 29.42 2.59
C SER A 134 -2.12 29.86 1.35
N LEU A 135 -1.28 28.98 0.80
CA LEU A 135 -0.54 29.23 -0.44
C LEU A 135 -1.45 29.19 -1.66
N ASP A 136 -2.36 28.20 -1.74
CA ASP A 136 -3.34 28.09 -2.83
C ASP A 136 -4.27 29.30 -2.90
N SER A 137 -4.66 29.85 -1.75
CA SER A 137 -5.50 31.05 -1.69
C SER A 137 -4.80 32.32 -2.19
N ARG A 138 -3.45 32.39 -2.09
CA ARG A 138 -2.65 33.54 -2.53
C ARG A 138 -2.25 33.46 -4.00
N ALA A 139 -2.21 32.26 -4.58
CA ALA A 139 -1.88 32.05 -6.00
C ALA A 139 -3.05 32.33 -6.95
N ARG A 140 -4.27 32.48 -6.43
CA ARG A 140 -5.51 32.75 -7.20
C ARG A 140 -5.89 34.24 -7.26
N VAL A 141 -5.06 35.12 -6.71
CA VAL A 141 -5.22 36.59 -6.74
C VAL A 141 -4.17 37.16 -7.69
#